data_AF-A0AB36YPH7-F1
#
_entry.id   AF-A0AB36YPH7-F1
#
_cell.length_a   1.000
_cell.length_b   1.000
_cell.length_c   1.000
_cell.angle_alpha   90.00
_cell.angle_beta   90.00
_cell.angle_gamma   90.00
#
_symmetry.space_group_name_H-M   'P 1'
#
loop_
_entity.id
_entity.type
_entity.pdbx_description
1 polymer ?
#
loop_
_entity_poly.entity_id
_entity_poly.type
_entity_poly.pdbx_seq_one_letter_code
_entity_poly.pdbx_strand_id
1 'polypeptide(L)'
;MSLLDLVVPCKKVTVTQAIEKEPAKVLDVYGLTTEDFIRLADKHAKILAAIFFHNAKENKEASDNSKVIMLQFPAFGASCIALGCKQPEAAEHIRNLPLMTQVELLSTVLSLTFPEGLKKSLEKLAPTIALLLKK
;
A
#
# COMPACT_ATOMS: atom_id res chain seq x y z
N MET A 1 -1.59 -24.96 7.73
CA MET A 1 -1.42 -23.87 6.74
C MET A 1 -2.10 -24.29 5.47
N SER A 2 -3.09 -23.52 5.03
CA SER A 2 -3.85 -23.79 3.81
C SER A 2 -3.06 -23.29 2.60
N LEU A 3 -3.24 -23.89 1.42
CA LEU A 3 -2.68 -23.36 0.16
C LEU A 3 -3.15 -21.93 -0.15
N LEU A 4 -4.28 -21.50 0.45
CA LEU A 4 -4.78 -20.13 0.38
C LEU A 4 -3.88 -19.12 1.12
N ASP A 5 -3.10 -19.58 2.11
CA ASP A 5 -2.14 -18.73 2.84
C ASP A 5 -0.87 -18.44 1.99
N LEU A 6 -0.70 -19.13 0.86
CA LEU A 6 0.43 -18.97 -0.07
C LEU A 6 0.14 -18.02 -1.24
N VAL A 7 -1.13 -17.70 -1.51
CA VAL A 7 -1.53 -16.92 -2.68
C VAL A 7 -1.74 -15.46 -2.26
N VAL A 8 -0.83 -14.59 -2.71
CA VAL A 8 -0.99 -13.14 -2.53
C VAL A 8 -2.15 -12.65 -3.40
N PRO A 9 -3.19 -12.00 -2.84
CA PRO A 9 -4.30 -11.47 -3.62
C PRO A 9 -3.81 -10.50 -4.69
N CYS A 10 -4.36 -10.58 -5.91
CA CYS A 10 -3.97 -9.73 -7.04
C CYS A 10 -5.18 -9.15 -7.77
N LYS A 11 -4.98 -7.97 -8.38
CA LYS A 11 -5.97 -7.29 -9.22
C LYS A 11 -5.25 -6.55 -10.34
N LYS A 12 -5.82 -6.61 -11.54
CA LYS A 12 -5.39 -5.80 -12.68
C LYS A 12 -5.96 -4.39 -12.57
N VAL A 13 -5.09 -3.40 -12.64
CA VAL A 13 -5.46 -1.98 -12.69
C VAL A 13 -5.06 -1.42 -14.05
N THR A 14 -6.02 -0.86 -14.76
CA THR A 14 -5.78 -0.23 -16.07
C THR A 14 -5.47 1.24 -15.85
N VAL A 15 -4.25 1.65 -16.19
CA VAL A 15 -3.81 3.04 -16.14
C VAL A 15 -3.97 3.66 -17.52
N THR A 16 -4.90 4.61 -17.63
CA THR A 16 -5.09 5.41 -18.84
C THR A 16 -3.94 6.41 -18.96
N GLN A 17 -3.23 6.39 -20.09
CA GLN A 17 -2.15 7.34 -20.33
C GLN A 17 -2.73 8.68 -20.80
N ALA A 18 -2.14 9.80 -20.33
CA ALA A 18 -2.59 11.14 -20.70
C ALA A 18 -2.35 11.47 -22.19
N ILE A 19 -1.57 10.66 -22.89
CA ILE A 19 -1.31 10.77 -24.32
C ILE A 19 -2.32 9.88 -25.03
N GLU A 20 -3.24 10.50 -25.77
CA GLU A 20 -4.38 9.87 -26.47
C GLU A 20 -3.99 8.74 -27.44
N LYS A 21 -2.71 8.65 -27.81
CA LYS A 21 -2.16 7.65 -28.73
C LYS A 21 -1.42 6.49 -28.07
N GLU A 22 -1.14 6.52 -26.76
CA GLU A 22 -0.52 5.39 -26.10
C GLU A 22 -1.58 4.43 -25.54
N PRO A 23 -1.43 3.10 -25.76
CA PRO A 23 -2.39 2.13 -25.27
C PRO A 23 -2.40 2.12 -23.74
N ALA A 24 -3.60 2.00 -23.15
CA ALA A 24 -3.75 1.87 -21.70
C ALA A 24 -2.90 0.70 -21.18
N LYS A 25 -2.13 0.96 -20.12
CA LYS A 25 -1.24 -0.05 -19.53
C LYS A 25 -1.96 -0.76 -18.40
N VAL A 26 -1.91 -2.10 -18.43
CA VAL A 26 -2.46 -2.93 -17.36
C VAL A 26 -1.34 -3.27 -16.40
N LEU A 27 -1.52 -2.92 -15.14
CA LEU A 27 -0.60 -3.25 -14.05
C LEU A 27 -1.21 -4.35 -13.19
N ASP A 28 -0.42 -5.38 -12.90
CA ASP A 28 -0.77 -6.38 -11.89
C ASP A 28 -0.41 -5.82 -10.51
N VAL A 29 -1.43 -5.60 -9.69
CA VAL A 29 -1.30 -5.05 -8.34
C VAL A 29 -1.61 -6.14 -7.33
N TYR A 30 -0.75 -6.29 -6.33
CA TYR A 30 -0.83 -7.32 -5.31
C TYR A 30 -1.02 -6.71 -3.91
N GLY A 31 -1.57 -7.50 -2.99
CA GLY A 31 -1.49 -7.21 -1.56
C GLY A 31 -0.04 -7.26 -1.05
N LEU A 32 0.23 -6.51 0.01
CA LEU A 32 1.53 -6.52 0.67
C LEU A 32 1.67 -7.76 1.56
N THR A 33 2.84 -8.39 1.47
CA THR A 33 3.22 -9.52 2.31
C THR A 33 3.92 -9.05 3.59
N THR A 34 4.15 -9.95 4.54
CA THR A 34 4.94 -9.65 5.73
C THR A 34 6.36 -9.18 5.39
N GLU A 35 6.98 -9.73 4.35
CA GLU A 35 8.31 -9.29 3.88
C GLU A 35 8.26 -7.85 3.37
N ASP A 36 7.20 -7.49 2.64
CA ASP A 36 6.99 -6.11 2.17
C ASP A 36 6.86 -5.14 3.37
N PHE A 37 6.17 -5.55 4.43
CA PHE A 37 6.09 -4.76 5.67
C PHE A 37 7.42 -4.59 6.38
N ILE A 38 8.28 -5.61 6.38
CA ILE A 38 9.64 -5.51 6.93
C ILE A 38 10.44 -4.46 6.14
N ARG A 39 10.41 -4.54 4.80
CA ARG A 39 11.08 -3.56 3.93
C ARG A 39 10.56 -2.13 4.13
N LEU A 40 9.25 -1.99 4.36
CA LEU A 40 8.64 -0.71 4.69
C LEU A 40 9.04 -0.22 6.08
N ALA A 41 9.17 -1.10 7.07
CA ALA A 41 9.65 -0.74 8.40
C ALA A 41 11.10 -0.23 8.34
N ASP A 42 11.98 -0.92 7.61
CA ASP A 42 13.39 -0.54 7.50
C ASP A 42 13.57 0.88 6.92
N LYS A 43 12.76 1.25 5.93
CA LYS A 43 12.85 2.57 5.25
C LYS A 43 11.94 3.64 5.85
N HIS A 44 10.80 3.25 6.42
CA HIS A 44 9.69 4.14 6.76
C HIS A 44 9.08 3.85 8.14
N ALA A 45 9.82 3.23 9.08
CA ALA A 45 9.34 2.87 10.44
C ALA A 45 8.50 3.96 11.12
N LYS A 46 8.96 5.22 11.12
CA LYS A 46 8.27 6.34 11.77
C LYS A 46 6.92 6.65 11.10
N ILE A 47 6.85 6.57 9.78
CA ILE A 47 5.63 6.84 9.01
C ILE A 47 4.66 5.68 9.20
N LEU A 48 5.16 4.44 9.17
CA LEU A 48 4.38 3.25 9.44
C LEU A 48 3.74 3.36 10.84
N ALA A 49 4.53 3.68 11.87
CA ALA A 49 4.03 3.93 13.22
C ALA A 49 2.96 5.04 13.24
N ALA A 50 3.20 6.18 12.58
CA ALA A 50 2.26 7.30 12.54
C ALA A 50 0.92 6.90 11.88
N ILE A 51 0.95 6.19 10.76
CA ILE A 51 -0.25 5.70 10.07
C ILE A 51 -1.01 4.71 10.97
N PHE A 52 -0.31 3.82 11.65
CA PHE A 52 -0.91 2.88 12.60
C PHE A 52 -1.58 3.61 13.78
N PHE A 53 -0.87 4.52 14.44
CA PHE A 53 -1.41 5.26 15.58
C PHE A 53 -2.57 6.18 15.20
N HIS A 54 -2.53 6.78 14.01
CA HIS A 54 -3.60 7.66 13.53
C HIS A 54 -4.86 6.87 13.19
N ASN A 55 -4.73 5.74 12.48
CA ASN A 55 -5.87 4.89 12.09
C ASN A 55 -6.44 4.05 13.25
N ALA A 56 -5.65 3.73 14.26
CA ALA A 56 -6.16 3.08 15.47
C ALA A 56 -7.05 4.03 16.30
N LYS A 57 -6.79 5.34 16.25
CA LYS A 57 -7.53 6.36 17.00
C LYS A 57 -8.75 6.89 16.25
N GLU A 58 -8.66 7.06 14.94
CA GLU A 58 -9.75 7.61 14.14
C GLU A 58 -10.62 6.49 13.55
N ASN A 59 -11.90 6.44 13.93
CA ASN A 59 -12.89 5.49 13.44
C ASN A 59 -13.36 5.83 12.01
N LYS A 60 -12.45 6.25 11.12
CA LYS A 60 -12.77 6.65 9.74
C LYS A 60 -12.77 5.44 8.83
N GLU A 61 -13.80 5.36 7.98
CA GLU A 61 -13.94 4.32 6.98
C GLU A 61 -12.71 4.28 6.05
N ALA A 62 -12.30 3.07 5.68
CA ALA A 62 -11.01 2.79 5.03
C ALA A 62 -10.81 3.45 3.65
N SER A 63 -11.84 4.05 3.06
CA SER A 63 -11.80 4.56 1.67
C SER A 63 -10.98 5.85 1.49
N ASP A 64 -10.75 6.63 2.56
CA ASP A 64 -10.05 7.92 2.45
C ASP A 64 -8.54 7.87 2.82
N ASN A 65 -8.06 6.73 3.29
CA ASN A 65 -6.70 6.61 3.82
C ASN A 65 -5.63 6.69 2.73
N SER A 66 -5.90 6.21 1.52
CA SER A 66 -4.96 6.27 0.40
C SER A 66 -4.63 7.71 0.02
N LYS A 67 -5.64 8.58 -0.08
CA LYS A 67 -5.47 10.00 -0.40
C LYS A 67 -4.69 10.73 0.70
N VAL A 68 -5.02 10.49 1.97
CA VAL A 68 -4.30 11.08 3.11
C VAL A 68 -2.84 10.63 3.12
N ILE A 69 -2.57 9.33 2.92
CA ILE A 69 -1.21 8.78 2.86
C ILE A 69 -0.44 9.41 1.69
N MET A 70 -1.05 9.54 0.50
CA MET A 70 -0.37 10.14 -0.64
C MET A 70 -0.04 11.62 -0.43
N LEU A 71 -0.90 12.38 0.28
CA LEU A 71 -0.67 13.80 0.54
C LEU A 71 0.34 14.04 1.67
N GLN A 72 0.29 13.25 2.75
CA GLN A 72 1.14 13.45 3.92
C GLN A 72 2.47 12.71 3.81
N PHE A 73 2.47 11.54 3.16
CA PHE A 73 3.60 10.62 3.09
C PHE A 73 3.79 10.06 1.66
N PRO A 74 4.00 10.91 0.63
CA PRO A 74 4.06 10.47 -0.76
C PRO A 74 5.14 9.42 -1.02
N ALA A 75 6.30 9.51 -0.35
CA ALA A 75 7.38 8.53 -0.49
C ALA A 75 6.99 7.14 0.06
N PHE A 76 6.22 7.11 1.16
CA PHE A 76 5.70 5.87 1.73
C PHE A 76 4.63 5.27 0.81
N GLY A 77 3.67 6.08 0.36
CA GLY A 77 2.64 5.64 -0.58
C GLY A 77 3.22 5.05 -1.87
N ALA A 78 4.22 5.72 -2.45
CA ALA A 78 4.94 5.21 -3.62
C ALA A 78 5.68 3.90 -3.34
N SER A 79 6.30 3.76 -2.16
CA SER A 79 6.95 2.50 -1.76
C SER A 79 5.96 1.35 -1.61
N CYS A 80 4.77 1.61 -1.04
CA CYS A 80 3.69 0.63 -0.94
C CYS A 80 3.20 0.19 -2.33
N ILE A 81 3.01 1.13 -3.25
CA ILE A 81 2.61 0.81 -4.63
C ILE A 81 3.72 0.01 -5.33
N ALA A 82 4.98 0.40 -5.18
CA ALA A 82 6.13 -0.28 -5.79
C ALA A 82 6.21 -1.75 -5.37
N LEU A 83 6.07 -2.01 -4.06
CA LEU A 83 6.03 -3.36 -3.51
C LEU A 83 4.77 -4.12 -3.95
N GLY A 84 3.62 -3.44 -3.98
CA GLY A 84 2.36 -3.98 -4.49
C GLY A 84 2.43 -4.37 -5.96
N CYS A 85 3.21 -3.68 -6.79
CA CYS A 85 3.45 -4.04 -8.20
C CYS A 85 4.63 -5.01 -8.38
N LYS A 86 5.22 -5.53 -7.29
CA LYS A 86 6.43 -6.39 -7.29
C LYS A 86 7.64 -5.76 -8.00
N GLN A 87 7.73 -4.43 -7.96
CA GLN A 87 8.80 -3.63 -8.54
C GLN A 87 9.33 -2.62 -7.51
N PRO A 88 10.07 -3.07 -6.47
CA PRO A 88 10.50 -2.21 -5.36
C PRO A 88 11.33 -0.98 -5.78
N GLU A 89 12.07 -1.08 -6.89
CA GLU A 89 12.90 0.00 -7.43
C GLU A 89 12.08 1.08 -8.18
N ALA A 90 10.80 0.82 -8.48
CA ALA A 90 9.95 1.72 -9.25
C ALA A 90 9.35 2.86 -8.40
N ALA A 91 9.66 2.96 -7.11
CA ALA A 91 9.07 3.94 -6.20
C ALA A 91 9.23 5.39 -6.72
N GLU A 92 10.41 5.76 -7.22
CA GLU A 92 10.62 7.09 -7.80
C GLU A 92 9.82 7.31 -9.10
N HIS A 93 9.64 6.26 -9.92
CA HIS A 93 8.78 6.36 -11.09
C HIS A 93 7.31 6.57 -10.70
N ILE A 94 6.83 5.87 -9.67
CA ILE A 94 5.45 6.00 -9.17
C ILE A 94 5.17 7.41 -8.68
N ARG A 95 6.14 8.07 -8.04
CA ARG A 95 5.99 9.46 -7.58
C ARG A 95 5.71 10.45 -8.71
N ASN A 96 6.14 10.13 -9.94
CA ASN A 96 5.93 10.95 -11.12
C ASN A 96 4.60 10.66 -11.84
N LEU A 97 3.83 9.66 -11.39
CA LEU A 97 2.50 9.39 -11.94
C LEU A 97 1.50 10.48 -11.54
N PRO A 98 0.39 10.65 -12.27
CA PRO A 98 -0.70 11.53 -11.83
C PRO A 98 -1.19 11.13 -10.43
N LEU A 99 -1.48 12.12 -9.58
CA LEU A 99 -1.87 11.88 -8.19
C LEU A 99 -3.08 10.93 -8.07
N MET A 100 -4.07 11.08 -8.95
CA MET A 100 -5.26 10.22 -8.95
C MET A 100 -4.91 8.76 -9.26
N THR A 101 -3.95 8.52 -10.16
CA THR A 101 -3.43 7.18 -10.46
C THR A 101 -2.70 6.60 -9.24
N GLN A 102 -1.89 7.41 -8.55
CA GLN A 102 -1.21 6.96 -7.33
C GLN A 102 -2.21 6.58 -6.24
N VAL A 103 -3.26 7.38 -6.05
CA VAL A 103 -4.34 7.10 -5.08
C VAL A 103 -5.09 5.82 -5.42
N GLU A 104 -5.44 5.61 -6.70
CA GLU A 104 -6.12 4.38 -7.15
C GLU A 104 -5.27 3.13 -6.93
N LEU A 105 -3.98 3.19 -7.30
CA LEU A 105 -3.05 2.10 -7.10
C LEU A 105 -2.86 1.80 -5.62
N LEU A 106 -2.63 2.81 -4.79
CA LEU A 106 -2.48 2.62 -3.34
C LEU A 106 -3.76 2.08 -2.70
N SER A 107 -4.93 2.60 -3.09
CA SER A 107 -6.21 2.08 -2.61
C SER A 107 -6.37 0.60 -2.95
N THR A 108 -5.96 0.20 -4.15
CA THR A 108 -6.01 -1.19 -4.59
C THR A 108 -5.07 -2.07 -3.75
N VAL A 109 -3.80 -1.66 -3.59
CA VAL A 109 -2.84 -2.35 -2.71
C VAL A 109 -3.41 -2.52 -1.30
N LEU A 110 -3.94 -1.47 -0.70
CA LEU A 110 -4.49 -1.52 0.66
C LEU A 110 -5.72 -2.42 0.76
N SER A 111 -6.62 -2.39 -0.23
CA SER A 111 -7.79 -3.28 -0.24
C SER A 111 -7.42 -4.77 -0.36
N LEU A 112 -6.36 -5.09 -1.11
CA LEU A 112 -5.86 -6.44 -1.28
C LEU A 112 -5.07 -6.91 -0.05
N THR A 113 -4.39 -5.99 0.62
CA THR A 113 -3.63 -6.26 1.85
C THR A 113 -4.55 -6.41 3.06
N PHE A 114 -5.63 -5.64 3.11
CA PHE A 114 -6.52 -5.52 4.25
C PHE A 114 -7.99 -5.69 3.83
N PRO A 115 -8.41 -6.92 3.46
CA PRO A 115 -9.76 -7.17 2.94
C PRO A 115 -10.87 -6.87 3.96
N GLU A 116 -10.59 -7.02 5.25
CA GLU A 116 -11.51 -6.65 6.34
C GLU A 116 -11.47 -5.15 6.70
N GLY A 117 -10.73 -4.37 5.91
CA GLY A 117 -10.43 -2.97 6.16
C GLY A 117 -9.14 -2.78 6.96
N LEU A 118 -8.52 -1.60 6.75
CA LEU A 118 -7.25 -1.23 7.36
C LEU A 118 -7.32 -1.38 8.89
N LYS A 119 -8.26 -0.72 9.55
CA LYS A 119 -8.39 -0.72 11.03
C LYS A 119 -8.38 -2.12 11.65
N LYS A 120 -9.29 -3.01 11.25
CA LYS A 120 -9.38 -4.38 11.81
C LYS A 120 -8.10 -5.18 11.58
N SER A 121 -7.49 -4.99 10.42
CA SER A 121 -6.23 -5.66 10.09
C SER A 121 -5.05 -5.08 10.86
N LEU A 122 -5.01 -3.76 11.06
CA LEU A 122 -3.99 -3.08 11.87
C LEU A 122 -4.10 -3.48 13.34
N GLU A 123 -5.30 -3.64 13.90
CA GLU A 123 -5.47 -4.14 15.28
C GLU A 123 -4.87 -5.53 15.47
N LYS A 124 -5.05 -6.42 14.48
CA LYS A 124 -4.45 -7.77 14.47
C LYS A 124 -2.92 -7.74 14.28
N LEU A 125 -2.42 -6.80 13.47
CA LEU A 125 -1.00 -6.70 13.10
C LEU A 125 -0.18 -5.79 14.02
N ALA A 126 -0.82 -4.97 14.84
CA ALA A 126 -0.19 -4.04 15.78
C ALA A 126 0.89 -4.70 16.67
N PRO A 127 0.67 -5.89 17.28
CA PRO A 127 1.72 -6.52 18.09
C PRO A 127 2.93 -6.94 17.25
N THR A 128 2.71 -7.49 16.06
CA THR A 128 3.79 -7.89 15.14
C THR A 128 4.60 -6.68 14.68
N ILE A 129 3.93 -5.59 14.36
CA ILE A 129 4.59 -4.38 13.87
C ILE A 129 5.27 -3.61 15.01
N ALA A 130 4.69 -3.61 16.21
CA ALA A 130 5.37 -3.09 17.40
C ALA A 130 6.66 -3.86 17.72
N LEU A 131 6.72 -5.17 17.44
CA LEU A 131 7.96 -5.95 17.54
C LEU A 131 8.98 -5.55 16.46
N LEU A 132 8.53 -5.32 15.22
CA LEU A 132 9.39 -4.89 14.12
C LEU A 132 9.97 -3.49 14.35
N LEU A 133 9.20 -2.57 14.94
CA LEU A 133 9.59 -1.19 15.22
C LEU A 133 10.49 -1.01 16.46
N LYS A 134 10.69 -2.08 17.26
CA LYS A 134 11.58 -2.08 18.43
C LYS A 134 13.03 -2.45 18.11
N LYS A 135 13.31 -2.84 16.85
CA LYS A 135 14.67 -2.96 16.34
C LYS A 135 15.26 -1.59 16.06
#